data_AF-Q19UL6-F1
#
_entry.id   AF-Q19UL6-F1
#
_cell.length_a   1.000
_cell.length_b   1.000
_cell.length_c   1.000
_cell.angle_alpha   90.00
_cell.angle_beta   90.00
_cell.angle_gamma   90.00
#
_symmetry.space_group_name_H-M   'P 1'
#
loop_
_entity.id
_entity.type
_entity.pdbx_description
1 polymer ?
#
loop_
_entity_poly.entity_id
_entity_poly.type
_entity_poly.pdbx_seq_one_letter_code
_entity_poly.pdbx_strand_id
1 'polypeptide(L)' 'FLDHENANKILNRPKRYNSGKLEEFVQGNLERECMEEKCSFEEA' A
#
# COMPACT_ATOMS: atom_id res chain seq x y z
N PHE A 1 -11.48 -18.23 -6.90
CA PHE A 1 -11.03 -16.96 -6.27
C PHE A 1 -10.57 -16.02 -7.37
N LEU A 2 -10.67 -14.71 -7.17
CA LEU A 2 -10.16 -13.70 -8.11
C LEU A 2 -8.63 -13.66 -8.08
N ASP A 3 -8.00 -13.33 -9.20
CA ASP A 3 -6.59 -12.97 -9.21
C ASP A 3 -6.36 -11.61 -8.52
N HIS A 4 -5.09 -11.29 -8.24
CA HIS A 4 -4.69 -10.10 -7.51
C HIS A 4 -5.19 -8.80 -8.15
N GLU A 5 -5.06 -8.68 -9.48
CA GLU A 5 -5.44 -7.48 -10.20
C GLU A 5 -6.96 -7.25 -10.14
N ASN A 6 -7.74 -8.31 -10.35
CA ASN A 6 -9.19 -8.23 -10.29
C ASN A 6 -9.71 -8.09 -8.86
N ALA A 7 -9.03 -8.65 -7.87
CA ALA A 7 -9.35 -8.44 -6.45
C ALA A 7 -9.15 -6.97 -6.05
N ASN A 8 -8.07 -6.33 -6.49
CA ASN A 8 -7.77 -4.93 -6.15
C ASN A 8 -8.76 -3.92 -6.75
N LYS A 9 -9.44 -4.26 -7.85
CA LYS A 9 -10.51 -3.42 -8.43
C LYS A 9 -11.77 -3.40 -7.57
N ILE A 10 -12.00 -4.44 -6.77
CA ILE A 10 -13.20 -4.60 -5.93
C ILE A 10 -12.89 -4.23 -4.48
N LEU A 11 -11.72 -4.63 -3.97
CA LEU A 11 -11.27 -4.37 -2.61
C LEU A 11 -10.58 -3.01 -2.55
N ASN A 12 -11.36 -1.96 -2.25
CA ASN A 12 -10.80 -0.65 -1.94
C ASN A 12 -10.16 -0.66 -0.55
N ARG A 13 -8.84 -0.87 -0.50
CA ARG A 13 -8.05 -0.68 0.72
C ARG A 13 -7.81 0.82 0.94
N PRO A 14 -8.01 1.36 2.15
CA PRO A 14 -7.70 2.76 2.41
C PRO A 14 -6.19 2.95 2.29
N LYS A 15 -5.79 3.90 1.43
CA LYS A 15 -4.39 4.28 1.29
C LYS A 15 -3.86 4.81 2.62
N ARG A 16 -2.65 4.41 2.97
CA ARG A 16 -2.02 4.78 4.24
C ARG A 16 -0.89 5.79 4.06
N TYR A 17 -0.28 5.81 2.88
CA TYR A 17 0.68 6.83 2.48
C TYR A 17 0.09 8.23 2.69
N ASN A 18 0.90 9.11 3.29
CA ASN A 18 0.54 10.49 3.64
C ASN A 18 -0.66 10.65 4.58
N SER A 19 -1.07 9.60 5.31
CA SER A 19 -2.18 9.74 6.27
C SER A 19 -1.76 10.32 7.62
N GLY A 20 -0.45 10.50 7.87
CA GLY A 20 0.10 10.98 9.14
C GLY A 20 -0.23 10.08 10.33
N LYS A 21 -0.46 8.79 10.05
CA LYS A 21 -0.79 7.75 11.04
C LYS A 21 0.48 7.00 11.46
N LEU A 22 0.30 5.83 12.06
CA LEU A 22 1.38 5.00 12.61
C LEU A 22 1.72 3.86 11.64
N GLU A 23 1.77 4.11 10.33
CA GLU A 23 2.09 3.06 9.35
C GLU A 23 3.52 2.55 9.55
N GLU A 24 4.45 3.43 9.91
CA GLU A 24 5.87 3.14 10.10
C GLU A 24 6.13 2.24 11.33
N PHE A 25 5.11 1.97 12.16
CA PHE A 25 5.19 0.99 13.25
C PHE A 25 4.98 -0.45 12.75
N VAL A 26 4.44 -0.65 11.55
CA VAL A 26 4.33 -1.97 10.93
C VAL A 26 5.50 -2.20 9.99
N GLN A 27 5.79 -3.47 9.69
CA GLN A 27 6.83 -3.81 8.72
C GLN A 27 6.47 -3.27 7.32
N GLY A 28 7.44 -2.60 6.70
CA GLY A 28 7.32 -2.05 5.35
C GLY A 28 6.98 -3.10 4.30
N ASN A 29 6.31 -2.68 3.23
CA ASN A 29 5.87 -3.56 2.16
C ASN A 29 5.94 -2.85 0.82
N LEU A 30 6.93 -3.22 -0.01
CA LEU A 30 7.21 -2.56 -1.29
C LEU A 30 6.02 -2.59 -2.26
N GLU A 31 5.29 -3.71 -2.32
CA GLU A 31 4.09 -3.80 -3.17
C GLU A 31 3.04 -2.78 -2.71
N ARG A 32 2.72 -2.75 -1.41
CA ARG A 32 1.72 -1.82 -0.85
C ARG A 32 2.17 -0.36 -0.96
N GLU A 33 3.37 -0.05 -0.49
CA GLU A 33 3.82 1.32 -0.26
C GLU A 33 4.28 1.99 -1.55
N CYS A 34 4.87 1.23 -2.50
CA CYS A 34 5.49 1.79 -3.70
C CYS A 34 4.87 1.34 -5.04
N MET A 35 4.25 0.15 -5.12
CA MET A 35 3.59 -0.30 -6.36
C MET A 35 2.10 0.08 -6.37
N GLU A 36 1.42 -0.09 -5.25
CA GLU A 36 0.00 0.25 -5.07
C GLU A 36 -0.20 1.71 -4.61
N GLU A 37 0.77 2.25 -3.88
CA GLU A 37 0.80 3.62 -3.36
C GLU A 37 2.03 4.39 -3.86
N LYS A 38 2.06 5.70 -3.62
CA LYS A 38 3.24 6.52 -3.91
C LYS A 38 4.15 6.42 -2.68
N CYS A 39 5.45 6.24 -2.86
CA CYS A 39 6.40 6.28 -1.76
C CYS A 39 7.54 7.28 -2.02
N SER A 40 8.29 7.60 -0.97
CA SER A 40 9.58 8.28 -1.03
C SER A 40 10.70 7.32 -1.42
N PHE A 41 11.89 7.84 -1.68
CA PHE A 41 13.07 7.01 -1.98
C PHE A 41 13.54 6.21 -0.75
N GLU A 42 13.28 6.68 0.47
CA GLU A 42 13.70 5.99 1.70
C GLU A 42 12.80 4.80 2.05
N GLU A 43 11.54 4.83 1.61
CA GLU A 43 10.57 3.75 1.81
C GLU A 43 10.74 2.58 0.81
N ALA A 44 11.44 2.80 -0.30
CA ALA A 44 11.66 1.82 -1.37
C ALA A 44 12.90 0.93 -1.11
#